data_AF-A0A4D9DWJ4-F1
#
_entry.id   AF-A0A4D9DWJ4-F1
#
_cell.length_a   1.000
_cell.length_b   1.000
_cell.length_c   1.000
_cell.angle_alpha   90.00
_cell.angle_beta   90.00
_cell.angle_gamma   90.00
#
_symmetry.space_group_name_H-M   'P 1'
#
loop_
_entity.id
_entity.type
_entity.pdbx_description
1 polymer ?
#
loop_
_entity_poly.entity_id
_entity_poly.type
_entity_poly.pdbx_seq_one_letter_code
_entity_poly.pdbx_strand_id
1 'polypeptide(L)'
;MESPVLRSPEEIAALYRELSQCPSLCSACIGPEVTTQYGGKYCNVYTEWSQQDLERAESVKFCRQYLIFHDSQAIVYSGPSGTCSEIKGE
;
A
#
# COMPACT_ATOMS: atom_id res chain seq x y z
N MET A 1 22.43 -15.01 -15.54
CA MET A 1 23.46 -14.05 -15.11
C MET A 1 23.44 -14.03 -13.60
N GLU A 2 24.50 -14.49 -12.96
CA GLU A 2 24.65 -14.29 -11.52
C GLU A 2 24.95 -12.81 -11.26
N SER A 3 24.17 -12.18 -10.39
CA SER A 3 24.47 -10.83 -9.91
C SER A 3 25.74 -10.88 -9.06
N PRO A 4 26.72 -9.99 -9.27
CA PRO A 4 27.92 -9.96 -8.45
C PRO A 4 27.54 -9.71 -6.98
N VAL A 5 28.13 -10.50 -6.07
CA VAL A 5 27.92 -10.36 -4.63
C VAL A 5 28.52 -9.04 -4.16
N LEU A 6 27.66 -8.14 -3.66
CA LEU A 6 28.07 -6.86 -3.07
C LEU A 6 28.87 -7.14 -1.78
N ARG A 7 30.00 -6.44 -1.61
CA ARG A 7 30.90 -6.61 -0.45
C ARG A 7 31.19 -5.32 0.31
N SER A 8 30.87 -4.16 -0.26
CA SER A 8 31.00 -2.88 0.45
C SER A 8 29.81 -2.71 1.40
N PRO A 9 30.04 -2.41 2.69
CA PRO A 9 28.98 -2.07 3.64
C PRO A 9 28.13 -0.89 3.16
N GLU A 10 28.74 0.10 2.50
CA GLU A 10 28.06 1.28 1.96
C GLU A 10 27.11 0.91 0.82
N GLU A 11 27.55 0.06 -0.11
CA GLU A 11 26.71 -0.44 -1.22
C GLU A 11 25.56 -1.31 -0.69
N ILE A 12 25.84 -2.18 0.29
CA ILE A 12 24.81 -3.01 0.93
C ILE A 12 23.78 -2.13 1.64
N ALA A 13 24.22 -1.11 2.38
CA ALA A 13 23.32 -0.19 3.07
C ALA A 13 22.49 0.65 2.11
N ALA A 14 23.06 1.09 0.98
CA ALA A 14 22.34 1.82 -0.05
C ALA A 14 21.26 0.95 -0.71
N LEU A 15 21.62 -0.28 -1.12
CA LEU A 15 20.68 -1.23 -1.71
C LEU A 15 19.57 -1.60 -0.71
N TYR A 16 19.92 -1.88 0.54
CA TYR A 16 18.94 -2.21 1.57
C TYR A 16 17.96 -1.05 1.81
N ARG A 17 18.45 0.20 1.80
CA ARG A 17 17.64 1.41 1.92
C ARG A 17 16.74 1.68 0.72
N GLU A 18 17.17 1.29 -0.47
CA GLU A 18 16.33 1.31 -1.68
C GLU A 18 15.23 0.26 -1.59
N LEU A 19 15.60 -0.99 -1.27
CA LEU A 19 14.64 -2.09 -1.20
C LEU A 19 13.63 -1.94 -0.05
N SER A 20 14.01 -1.33 1.07
CA SER A 20 13.11 -1.06 2.19
C SER A 20 12.02 -0.04 1.86
N GLN A 21 12.17 0.75 0.79
CA GLN A 21 11.18 1.74 0.34
C GLN A 21 10.08 1.13 -0.54
N CYS A 22 10.09 -0.20 -0.73
CA CYS A 22 9.12 -0.91 -1.56
C CYS A 22 8.20 -1.76 -0.66
N PRO A 23 7.04 -1.23 -0.22
CA PRO A 23 6.07 -2.00 0.53
C PRO A 23 5.54 -3.19 -0.27
N SER A 24 5.31 -4.30 0.42
CA SER A 24 4.63 -5.48 -0.13
C SER A 24 3.18 -5.51 0.31
N LEU A 25 2.26 -5.78 -0.63
CA LEU A 25 0.84 -5.93 -0.32
C LEU A 25 0.60 -7.20 0.52
N CYS A 26 0.01 -7.05 1.70
CA CYS A 26 -0.38 -8.16 2.57
C CYS A 26 -1.82 -8.63 2.30
N SER A 27 -2.74 -7.68 2.15
CA SER A 27 -4.17 -7.95 2.02
C SER A 27 -4.87 -6.82 1.29
N ALA A 28 -5.97 -7.13 0.61
CA ALA A 28 -6.86 -6.15 0.03
C ALA A 28 -8.31 -6.63 0.14
N CYS A 29 -9.22 -5.72 0.49
CA CYS A 29 -10.64 -5.99 0.49
C CYS A 29 -11.43 -4.84 -0.14
N ILE A 30 -12.54 -5.20 -0.77
CA ILE A 30 -13.46 -4.25 -1.39
C ILE A 30 -14.70 -4.19 -0.51
N GLY A 31 -15.03 -2.99 -0.05
CA GLY A 31 -16.24 -2.71 0.70
C GLY A 31 -17.49 -2.76 -0.19
N PRO A 32 -18.68 -2.66 0.41
CA PRO A 32 -19.93 -2.64 -0.35
C PRO A 32 -19.99 -1.45 -1.32
N GLU A 33 -20.69 -1.63 -2.44
CA GLU A 33 -21.03 -0.55 -3.35
C GLU A 33 -22.08 0.36 -2.69
N VAL A 34 -21.83 1.67 -2.73
CA VAL A 34 -22.71 2.70 -2.21
C VAL A 34 -23.19 3.56 -3.36
N THR A 35 -24.49 3.80 -3.42
CA THR A 35 -25.10 4.73 -4.38
C THR A 35 -25.36 6.07 -3.68
N THR A 36 -24.77 7.13 -4.22
CA THR A 36 -24.98 8.51 -3.76
C THR A 36 -26.41 8.99 -4.06
N GLN A 37 -26.84 10.09 -3.44
CA GLN A 37 -28.15 10.70 -3.69
C GLN A 37 -28.38 11.16 -5.13
N TYR A 38 -27.30 11.34 -5.90
CA TYR A 38 -27.36 11.73 -7.32
C TYR A 38 -27.21 10.54 -8.27
N GLY A 39 -27.28 9.31 -7.76
CA GLY A 39 -27.19 8.08 -8.55
C GLY A 39 -25.76 7.63 -8.89
N GLY A 40 -24.73 8.41 -8.56
CA GLY A 40 -23.33 8.00 -8.71
C GLY A 40 -22.99 6.84 -7.77
N LYS A 41 -22.17 5.90 -8.24
CA LYS A 41 -21.78 4.70 -7.49
C LYS A 41 -20.31 4.74 -7.11
N TYR A 42 -20.01 4.29 -5.90
CA TYR A 42 -18.62 4.12 -5.46
C TYR A 42 -18.47 2.94 -4.50
N CYS A 43 -17.26 2.43 -4.38
CA CYS A 43 -16.88 1.48 -3.34
C CYS A 43 -15.57 1.91 -2.65
N ASN A 44 -15.33 1.37 -1.47
CA ASN A 44 -14.06 1.53 -0.77
C ASN A 44 -13.15 0.35 -1.06
N VAL A 45 -11.89 0.60 -1.35
CA VAL A 45 -10.85 -0.43 -1.37
C VAL A 45 -9.93 -0.20 -0.19
N TYR A 46 -9.83 -1.18 0.69
CA TYR A 46 -8.89 -1.19 1.80
C TYR A 46 -7.74 -2.12 1.46
N THR A 47 -6.53 -1.68 1.78
CA THR A 47 -5.29 -2.42 1.52
C THR A 47 -4.42 -2.40 2.75
N GLU A 48 -3.77 -3.51 3.04
CA GLU A 48 -2.73 -3.64 4.05
C GLU A 48 -1.40 -3.95 3.38
N TRP A 49 -0.35 -3.32 3.87
CA TRP A 49 0.99 -3.41 3.33
C TRP A 49 1.98 -3.66 4.47
N SER A 50 3.11 -4.28 4.13
CA SER A 50 4.24 -4.44 5.04
C SER A 50 5.51 -3.88 4.41
N GLN A 51 6.35 -3.24 5.21
CA GLN A 51 7.69 -2.82 4.81
C GLN A 51 8.65 -2.95 5.99
N GLN A 52 9.95 -3.04 5.71
CA GLN A 52 10.97 -2.94 6.74
C GLN A 52 11.18 -1.47 7.12
N ASP A 53 11.01 -1.14 8.39
CA ASP A 53 11.40 0.14 8.95
C ASP A 53 12.85 0.04 9.44
N LEU A 54 13.74 0.79 8.78
CA LEU A 54 15.17 0.74 9.05
C LEU A 54 15.56 1.47 10.32
N GLU A 55 14.82 2.52 10.69
CA GLU A 55 15.10 3.30 11.89
C GLU A 55 14.67 2.51 13.14
N ARG A 56 13.58 1.75 13.03
CA ARG A 56 13.04 0.91 14.11
C ARG A 56 13.56 -0.52 14.10
N ALA A 57 14.25 -0.93 13.02
CA ALA A 57 14.74 -2.30 12.80
C ALA A 57 13.64 -3.38 12.92
N GLU A 58 12.44 -3.08 12.41
CA GLU A 58 11.29 -3.97 12.49
C GLU A 58 10.44 -3.96 11.22
N SER A 59 9.62 -5.00 11.04
CA SER A 59 8.63 -5.03 9.98
C SER A 59 7.37 -4.29 10.43
N VAL A 60 7.06 -3.17 9.79
CA VAL A 60 5.84 -2.40 10.08
C VAL A 60 4.75 -2.77 9.09
N LYS A 61 3.51 -2.83 9.59
CA LYS A 61 2.31 -2.96 8.76
C LYS A 61 1.56 -1.65 8.75
N PHE A 62 0.96 -1.31 7.62
CA PHE A 62 0.12 -0.13 7.51
C PHE A 62 -1.02 -0.37 6.53
N CYS A 63 -2.12 0.35 6.73
CA CYS A 63 -3.27 0.28 5.85
C CYS A 63 -3.49 1.60 5.10
N ARG A 64 -4.14 1.46 3.94
CA ARG A 64 -4.61 2.59 3.15
C ARG A 64 -5.97 2.28 2.55
N GLN A 65 -6.84 3.28 2.56
CA GLN A 65 -8.16 3.23 1.94
C GLN A 65 -8.20 4.07 0.68
N TYR A 66 -9.00 3.65 -0.28
CA TYR A 66 -9.24 4.34 -1.54
C TYR A 66 -10.75 4.38 -1.82
N LEU A 67 -11.21 5.50 -2.36
CA LEU A 67 -12.53 5.62 -2.95
C LEU A 67 -12.42 5.37 -4.45
N ILE A 68 -13.25 4.46 -4.95
CA ILE A 68 -13.36 4.14 -6.37
C ILE A 68 -14.77 4.49 -6.82
N PHE A 69 -14.91 5.49 -7.68
CA PHE A 69 -16.17 5.81 -8.36
C PHE A 69 -16.17 5.13 -9.73
N HIS A 70 -17.32 4.58 -10.12
CA HIS A 70 -17.47 3.90 -11.41
C HIS A 70 -18.88 4.07 -11.97
N ASP A 71 -19.01 3.92 -13.28
CA ASP A 71 -20.28 4.01 -14.03
C ASP A 71 -20.78 2.63 -14.52
N SER A 72 -20.31 1.56 -13.87
CA SER A 72 -20.51 0.14 -14.22
C SER A 72 -19.76 -0.36 -15.46
N GLN A 73 -19.19 0.52 -16.29
CA GLN A 73 -18.34 0.13 -17.42
C GLN A 73 -16.86 0.41 -17.13
N ALA A 74 -16.58 1.53 -16.44
CA ALA A 74 -15.22 1.97 -16.14
C ALA A 74 -15.12 2.63 -14.76
N ILE A 75 -13.90 2.68 -14.24
CA ILE A 75 -13.55 3.53 -13.12
C ILE A 75 -13.47 4.97 -13.64
N VAL A 76 -14.33 5.85 -13.11
CA VAL A 76 -14.36 7.27 -13.46
C VAL A 76 -13.46 8.10 -12.54
N TYR A 77 -13.22 7.61 -11.33
CA TYR A 77 -12.27 8.21 -10.39
C TYR A 77 -11.75 7.17 -9.41
N SER A 78 -10.47 7.26 -9.08
CA SER A 78 -9.85 6.52 -7.97
C SER A 78 -8.92 7.44 -7.20
N GLY A 79 -9.06 7.48 -5.88
CA GLY A 79 -8.18 8.29 -5.05
C GLY A 79 -8.11 7.80 -3.61
N PRO A 80 -7.06 8.17 -2.86
CA PRO A 80 -6.96 7.82 -1.46
C PRO A 80 -8.10 8.45 -0.66
N SER A 81 -8.57 7.72 0.34
CA SER A 81 -9.56 8.16 1.31
C SER A 81 -8.93 8.12 2.69
N GLY A 82 -8.90 9.26 3.37
CA GLY A 82 -8.29 9.38 4.70
C GLY A 82 -6.76 9.24 4.71
N THR A 83 -6.23 8.96 5.90
CA THR A 83 -4.78 8.85 6.14
C THR A 83 -4.30 7.41 6.03
N CYS A 84 -3.04 7.25 5.65
CA CYS A 84 -2.33 5.99 5.82
C CYS A 84 -2.04 5.80 7.31
N SER A 85 -2.34 4.61 7.86
CA SER A 85 -2.22 4.35 9.29
C SER A 85 -1.40 3.09 9.55
N GLU A 86 -0.45 3.16 10.48
CA GLU A 86 0.27 1.97 10.97
C GLU A 86 -0.71 1.05 11.70
N ILE A 87 -0.68 -0.24 11.37
CA ILE A 87 -1.44 -1.30 12.03
C ILE A 87 -0.52 -1.88 13.11
N LYS A 88 -0.79 -1.53 14.37
CA LYS A 88 -0.15 -2.21 15.50
C LYS A 88 -0.87 -3.53 15.74
N GLY A 89 -0.11 -4.61 15.88
CA GLY A 89 -0.66 -5.91 16.20
C GLY A 89 -1.44 -5.89 17.52
N GLU A 90 -2.48 -6.71 17.58
CA GLU A 90 -3.22 -7.06 18.80
C GLU A 90 -2.48 -8.13 19.61
#